data_AF-A0A1F1L803-F1
#
_entry.id   AF-A0A1F1L803-F1
#
_cell.length_a   1.000
_cell.length_b   1.000
_cell.length_c   1.000
_cell.angle_alpha   90.00
_cell.angle_beta   90.00
_cell.angle_gamma   90.00
#
_symmetry.space_group_name_H-M   'P 1'
#
loop_
_entity.id
_entity.type
_entity.pdbx_description
1 polymer ?
#
loop_
_entity_poly.entity_id
_entity_poly.type
_entity_poly.pdbx_seq_one_letter_code
_entity_poly.pdbx_strand_id
1 'polypeptide(L)'
;MQDDDCVGLREQKRRKTQRRIEDSATKLVDEHGFGAVTVEEICADAGISRRTFFNYFDSKASAVMGSPSREFAPELTEWFLTAPTDNVLELSLTLIATHVDDHYDRPEIHARRQRIAQDSEAAAESFARKRAKAKELRELIQKRLENNPGDKQDPRMSPRCEAALIASLLRESLWLVATGDFYSTDKTLTENLRHSAQIITSYAKGLAW
;
A
#
# COMPACT_ATOMS: atom_id res chain seq x y z
N MET A 1 -13.09 5.52 -31.12
CA MET A 1 -12.30 6.57 -30.43
C MET A 1 -13.16 7.50 -29.56
N GLN A 2 -14.38 7.11 -29.14
CA GLN A 2 -15.26 7.89 -28.24
C GLN A 2 -15.53 7.19 -26.89
N ASP A 3 -15.32 5.87 -26.80
CA ASP A 3 -15.50 5.12 -25.55
C ASP A 3 -14.38 5.34 -24.52
N ASP A 4 -13.15 5.59 -24.99
CA ASP A 4 -11.97 5.79 -24.12
C ASP A 4 -12.06 7.11 -23.33
N ASP A 5 -12.60 8.18 -23.93
CA ASP A 5 -12.85 9.46 -23.27
C ASP A 5 -13.94 9.34 -22.16
N CYS A 6 -14.99 8.55 -22.40
CA CYS A 6 -16.07 8.34 -21.43
C CYS A 6 -15.60 7.50 -20.23
N VAL A 7 -14.78 6.47 -20.48
CA VAL A 7 -14.13 5.65 -19.44
C VAL A 7 -13.17 6.51 -18.62
N GLY A 8 -12.34 7.35 -19.27
CA GLY A 8 -11.44 8.29 -18.61
C GLY A 8 -12.16 9.30 -17.71
N LEU A 9 -13.27 9.89 -18.17
CA LEU A 9 -14.08 10.84 -17.39
C LEU A 9 -14.74 10.20 -16.15
N ARG A 10 -15.18 8.94 -16.25
CA ARG A 10 -15.75 8.19 -15.12
C ARG A 10 -14.68 7.85 -14.09
N GLU A 11 -13.53 7.37 -14.55
CA GLU A 11 -12.35 7.06 -13.73
C GLU A 11 -11.88 8.33 -12.97
N GLN A 12 -11.79 9.47 -13.65
CA GLN A 12 -11.43 10.75 -13.03
C GLN A 12 -12.44 11.21 -11.97
N LYS A 13 -13.75 11.12 -12.24
CA LYS A 13 -14.80 11.47 -11.26
C LYS A 13 -14.76 10.56 -10.05
N ARG A 14 -14.49 9.27 -10.27
CA ARG A 14 -14.32 8.28 -9.20
C ARG A 14 -13.13 8.65 -8.32
N ARG A 15 -11.95 8.87 -8.91
CA ARG A 15 -10.74 9.30 -8.19
C ARG A 15 -10.95 10.61 -7.41
N LYS A 16 -11.61 11.60 -8.01
CA LYS A 16 -11.92 12.87 -7.33
C LYS A 16 -12.80 12.66 -6.09
N THR A 17 -13.79 11.78 -6.20
CA THR A 17 -14.68 11.45 -5.06
C THR A 17 -13.92 10.69 -3.98
N GLN A 18 -13.13 9.68 -4.37
CA GLN A 18 -12.27 8.92 -3.46
C GLN A 18 -11.35 9.85 -2.66
N ARG A 19 -10.63 10.74 -3.35
CA ARG A 19 -9.72 11.72 -2.73
C ARG A 19 -10.43 12.64 -1.74
N ARG A 20 -11.65 13.10 -2.04
CA ARG A 20 -12.44 13.93 -1.11
C ARG A 20 -12.77 13.18 0.17
N ILE A 21 -13.10 11.90 0.07
CA ILE A 21 -13.38 11.05 1.24
C ILE A 21 -12.10 10.86 2.08
N GLU A 22 -10.96 10.58 1.46
CA GLU A 22 -9.67 10.41 2.18
C GLU A 22 -9.24 11.69 2.89
N ASP A 23 -9.38 12.85 2.24
CA ASP A 23 -9.08 14.14 2.83
C ASP A 23 -9.97 14.41 4.07
N SER A 24 -11.28 14.20 3.94
CA SER A 24 -12.24 14.37 5.04
C SER A 24 -11.95 13.40 6.20
N ALA A 25 -11.71 12.12 5.88
CA ALA A 25 -11.43 11.08 6.86
C ALA A 25 -10.13 11.34 7.63
N THR A 26 -9.04 11.66 6.92
CA THR A 26 -7.75 11.95 7.55
C THR A 26 -7.79 13.24 8.33
N LYS A 27 -8.48 14.28 7.85
CA LYS A 27 -8.65 15.54 8.58
C LYS A 27 -9.35 15.33 9.91
N LEU A 28 -10.55 14.75 9.90
CA LEU A 28 -11.34 14.57 11.12
C LEU A 28 -10.62 13.67 12.14
N VAL A 29 -9.96 12.61 11.67
CA VAL A 29 -9.23 11.70 12.56
C VAL A 29 -7.96 12.32 13.12
N ASP A 30 -7.26 13.16 12.35
CA ASP A 30 -6.10 13.92 12.85
C ASP A 30 -6.52 14.95 13.92
N GLU A 31 -7.72 15.55 13.78
CA GLU A 31 -8.25 16.56 14.71
C GLU A 31 -8.88 15.96 15.98
N HIS A 32 -9.56 14.83 15.88
CA HIS A 32 -10.40 14.28 16.95
C HIS A 32 -9.96 12.90 17.46
N GLY A 33 -9.02 12.24 16.78
CA GLY A 33 -8.55 10.90 17.10
C GLY A 33 -9.36 9.80 16.41
N PHE A 34 -8.75 8.62 16.27
CA PHE A 34 -9.32 7.53 15.48
C PHE A 34 -10.63 7.01 16.06
N GLY A 35 -10.70 6.70 17.36
CA GLY A 35 -11.90 6.15 17.99
C GLY A 35 -13.10 7.12 18.05
N ALA A 36 -12.86 8.44 18.02
CA ALA A 36 -13.90 9.46 18.18
C ALA A 36 -14.71 9.73 16.90
N VAL A 37 -14.11 9.49 15.72
CA VAL A 37 -14.73 9.82 14.43
C VAL A 37 -15.56 8.66 13.89
N THR A 38 -16.75 8.98 13.39
CA THR A 38 -17.69 8.04 12.77
C THR A 38 -17.69 8.14 11.23
N VAL A 39 -18.18 7.09 10.55
CA VAL A 39 -18.34 7.12 9.09
C VAL A 39 -19.38 8.17 8.68
N GLU A 40 -20.38 8.39 9.50
CA GLU A 40 -21.43 9.39 9.30
C GLU A 40 -20.88 10.81 9.27
N GLU A 41 -20.00 11.16 10.22
CA GLU A 41 -19.33 12.47 10.24
C GLU A 41 -18.45 12.67 9.01
N ILE A 42 -17.69 11.65 8.61
CA ILE A 42 -16.89 11.68 7.38
C ILE A 42 -17.80 11.87 6.15
N CYS A 43 -18.95 11.20 6.09
CA CYS A 43 -19.90 11.35 5.01
C CYS A 43 -20.49 12.76 4.95
N ALA A 44 -20.80 13.35 6.10
CA ALA A 44 -21.31 14.71 6.21
C ALA A 44 -20.28 15.74 5.74
N ASP A 45 -19.03 15.64 6.19
CA ASP A 45 -17.92 16.52 5.79
C ASP A 45 -17.59 16.37 4.29
N ALA A 46 -17.55 15.13 3.79
CA ALA A 46 -17.28 14.83 2.38
C ALA A 46 -18.46 15.11 1.43
N GLY A 47 -19.65 15.44 1.96
CA GLY A 47 -20.87 15.70 1.19
C GLY A 47 -21.35 14.48 0.37
N ILE A 48 -21.35 13.30 0.97
CA ILE A 48 -21.78 12.04 0.32
C ILE A 48 -22.72 11.22 1.22
N SER A 49 -23.40 10.24 0.62
CA SER A 49 -24.19 9.27 1.40
C SER A 49 -23.31 8.16 1.97
N ARG A 50 -23.78 7.51 3.04
CA ARG A 50 -23.15 6.31 3.61
C ARG A 50 -23.01 5.17 2.59
N ARG A 51 -24.02 4.99 1.71
CA ARG A 51 -23.93 4.03 0.58
C ARG A 51 -22.80 4.39 -0.37
N THR A 52 -22.65 5.68 -0.69
CA THR A 52 -21.55 6.17 -1.53
C THR A 52 -20.22 5.86 -0.87
N PHE A 53 -20.04 6.14 0.42
CA PHE A 53 -18.81 5.82 1.15
C PHE A 53 -18.41 4.35 0.97
N PHE A 54 -19.34 3.42 1.22
CA PHE A 54 -19.07 1.99 1.11
C PHE A 54 -18.84 1.49 -0.32
N ASN A 55 -19.22 2.25 -1.35
CA ASN A 55 -18.82 1.94 -2.73
C ASN A 55 -17.33 2.20 -2.98
N TYR A 56 -16.69 3.04 -2.16
CA TYR A 56 -15.26 3.37 -2.29
C TYR A 56 -14.41 2.61 -1.26
N PHE A 57 -14.87 2.53 -0.01
CA PHE A 57 -14.12 2.07 1.15
C PHE A 57 -14.90 1.02 1.95
N ASP A 58 -14.23 -0.07 2.36
CA ASP A 58 -14.83 -1.12 3.18
C ASP A 58 -15.04 -0.71 4.64
N SER A 59 -14.33 0.32 5.09
CA SER A 59 -14.22 0.72 6.49
C SER A 59 -13.73 2.16 6.65
N LYS A 60 -14.00 2.78 7.81
CA LYS A 60 -13.39 4.07 8.22
C LYS A 60 -11.88 4.05 8.03
N ALA A 61 -11.26 2.97 8.44
CA ALA A 61 -9.82 2.84 8.48
C ALA A 61 -9.17 2.70 7.10
N SER A 62 -9.87 2.09 6.14
CA SER A 62 -9.44 2.10 4.73
C SER A 62 -9.48 3.51 4.12
N ALA A 63 -10.43 4.36 4.54
CA ALA A 63 -10.46 5.77 4.13
C ALA A 63 -9.34 6.59 4.79
N VAL A 64 -9.08 6.35 6.07
CA VAL A 64 -8.06 7.07 6.85
C VAL A 64 -6.65 6.67 6.42
N MET A 65 -6.33 5.38 6.37
CA MET A 65 -4.96 4.89 6.13
C MET A 65 -4.62 4.70 4.65
N GLY A 66 -5.56 4.98 3.75
CA GLY A 66 -5.46 4.64 2.34
C GLY A 66 -5.82 3.17 2.13
N SER A 67 -6.12 2.82 0.88
CA SER A 67 -6.51 1.46 0.51
C SER A 67 -5.33 0.69 -0.06
N PRO A 68 -4.66 -0.12 0.77
CA PRO A 68 -4.10 -1.39 0.33
C PRO A 68 -5.11 -2.51 0.56
N SER A 69 -6.42 -2.22 0.74
CA SER A 69 -7.43 -3.22 1.10
C SER A 69 -8.08 -3.91 -0.09
N ARG A 70 -7.94 -3.36 -1.30
CA ARG A 70 -8.35 -4.06 -2.52
C ARG A 70 -7.33 -5.15 -2.83
N GLU A 71 -7.78 -6.32 -3.24
CA GLU A 71 -6.92 -7.33 -3.85
C GLU A 71 -6.11 -6.70 -5.01
N PHE A 72 -4.94 -7.26 -5.32
CA PHE A 72 -4.27 -6.89 -6.55
C PHE A 72 -5.21 -7.12 -7.74
N ALA A 73 -5.30 -6.15 -8.64
CA ALA A 73 -6.14 -6.27 -9.82
C ALA A 73 -5.73 -7.54 -10.59
N PRO A 74 -6.66 -8.30 -11.19
CA PRO A 74 -6.34 -9.52 -11.92
C PRO A 74 -5.26 -9.31 -12.99
N GLU A 75 -5.32 -8.19 -13.71
CA GLU A 75 -4.38 -7.81 -14.76
C GLU A 75 -2.98 -7.56 -14.19
N LEU A 76 -2.91 -6.92 -13.01
CA LEU A 76 -1.67 -6.65 -12.31
C LEU A 76 -1.05 -7.93 -11.73
N THR A 77 -1.89 -8.85 -11.28
CA THR A 77 -1.50 -10.18 -10.81
C THR A 77 -0.94 -11.02 -11.96
N GLU A 78 -1.62 -11.03 -13.11
CA GLU A 78 -1.18 -11.73 -14.31
C GLU A 78 0.14 -11.16 -14.85
N TRP A 79 0.25 -9.84 -14.92
CA TRP A 79 1.50 -9.15 -15.25
C TRP A 79 2.63 -9.59 -14.30
N PHE A 80 2.40 -9.57 -12.99
CA PHE A 80 3.42 -9.98 -12.03
C PHE A 80 3.83 -11.44 -12.19
N LEU A 81 2.93 -12.34 -12.61
CA LEU A 81 3.27 -13.76 -12.79
C LEU A 81 4.05 -14.04 -14.08
N THR A 82 3.95 -13.18 -15.09
CA THR A 82 4.44 -13.45 -16.46
C THR A 82 5.54 -12.50 -16.92
N ALA A 83 5.66 -11.31 -16.32
CA ALA A 83 6.67 -10.32 -16.70
C ALA A 83 8.08 -10.92 -16.59
N PRO A 84 8.96 -10.72 -17.58
CA PRO A 84 10.37 -11.05 -17.46
C PRO A 84 11.00 -10.29 -16.28
N THR A 85 11.81 -10.98 -15.47
CA THR A 85 12.57 -10.36 -14.39
C THR A 85 13.86 -11.13 -14.13
N ASP A 86 14.87 -10.42 -13.65
CA ASP A 86 16.06 -10.97 -13.02
C ASP A 86 16.06 -10.73 -11.49
N ASN A 87 15.07 -9.99 -10.99
CA ASN A 87 14.97 -9.56 -9.60
C ASN A 87 13.50 -9.48 -9.15
N VAL A 88 13.05 -10.52 -8.44
CA VAL A 88 11.67 -10.60 -7.94
C VAL A 88 11.37 -9.53 -6.89
N LEU A 89 12.36 -9.04 -6.14
CA LEU A 89 12.18 -7.96 -5.17
C LEU A 89 11.83 -6.64 -5.87
N GLU A 90 12.55 -6.27 -6.93
CA GLU A 90 12.27 -5.05 -7.71
C GLU A 90 10.94 -5.15 -8.46
N LEU A 91 10.60 -6.33 -8.99
CA LEU A 91 9.29 -6.56 -9.58
C LEU A 91 8.17 -6.39 -8.54
N SER A 92 8.41 -6.88 -7.31
CA SER A 92 7.46 -6.75 -6.20
C SER A 92 7.33 -5.31 -5.70
N LEU A 93 8.40 -4.51 -5.72
CA LEU A 93 8.34 -3.07 -5.44
C LEU A 93 7.45 -2.35 -6.45
N THR A 94 7.61 -2.68 -7.73
CA THR A 94 6.79 -2.12 -8.82
C THR A 94 5.33 -2.52 -8.66
N LEU A 95 5.05 -3.79 -8.33
CA LEU A 95 3.69 -4.27 -8.02
C LEU A 95 3.03 -3.45 -6.90
N ILE A 96 3.74 -3.25 -5.78
CA ILE A 96 3.23 -2.46 -4.66
C ILE A 96 3.01 -1.01 -5.06
N ALA A 97 3.98 -0.39 -5.73
CA ALA A 97 3.87 1.00 -6.14
C ALA A 97 2.67 1.24 -7.05
N THR A 98 2.53 0.43 -8.11
CA THR A 98 1.37 0.49 -9.02
C THR A 98 0.03 0.27 -8.30
N HIS A 99 0.02 -0.61 -7.29
CA HIS A 99 -1.18 -0.85 -6.50
C HIS A 99 -1.55 0.34 -5.59
N VAL A 100 -0.56 1.10 -5.14
CA VAL A 100 -0.70 2.14 -4.12
C VAL A 100 -0.69 3.57 -4.72
N ASP A 101 -0.49 3.68 -6.03
CA ASP A 101 -0.08 4.88 -6.80
C ASP A 101 -1.01 6.10 -6.70
N ASP A 102 -2.19 6.02 -6.05
CA ASP A 102 -3.08 7.20 -5.87
C ASP A 102 -3.05 7.78 -4.44
N HIS A 103 -2.41 7.11 -3.47
CA HIS A 103 -2.51 7.47 -2.04
C HIS A 103 -1.36 8.34 -1.50
N TYR A 104 -0.21 8.40 -2.18
CA TYR A 104 1.01 9.05 -1.66
C TYR A 104 1.37 10.37 -2.34
N ASP A 105 0.62 10.78 -3.37
CA ASP A 105 0.83 12.04 -4.12
C ASP A 105 0.40 13.30 -3.37
N ARG A 106 -0.16 13.18 -2.16
CA ARG A 106 -0.62 14.32 -1.36
C ARG A 106 0.15 14.43 -0.05
N PRO A 107 1.15 15.32 0.03
CA PRO A 107 1.95 15.50 1.24
C PRO A 107 1.11 15.77 2.49
N GLU A 108 -0.02 16.47 2.36
CA GLU A 108 -0.89 16.79 3.49
C GLU A 108 -1.60 15.56 4.06
N ILE A 109 -2.15 14.70 3.20
CA ILE A 109 -2.80 13.45 3.61
C ILE A 109 -1.75 12.50 4.21
N HIS A 110 -0.57 12.43 3.61
CA HIS A 110 0.54 11.64 4.13
C HIS A 110 0.97 12.10 5.53
N ALA A 111 1.16 13.41 5.72
CA ALA A 111 1.52 13.99 7.02
C ALA A 111 0.46 13.74 8.10
N ARG A 112 -0.83 13.79 7.75
CA ARG A 112 -1.91 13.39 8.67
C ARG A 112 -1.82 11.91 9.01
N ARG A 113 -1.67 11.02 8.01
CA ARG A 113 -1.52 9.58 8.24
C ARG A 113 -0.33 9.24 9.14
N GLN A 114 0.78 9.97 9.02
CA GLN A 114 1.94 9.82 9.91
C GLN A 114 1.60 10.15 11.36
N ARG A 115 0.91 11.28 11.61
CA ARG A 115 0.45 11.64 12.96
C ARG A 115 -0.57 10.65 13.50
N ILE A 116 -1.54 10.26 12.67
CA ILE A 116 -2.57 9.28 13.03
C ILE A 116 -1.93 7.92 13.35
N ALA A 117 -0.86 7.52 12.67
CA ALA A 117 -0.17 6.26 12.95
C ALA A 117 0.52 6.22 14.33
N GLN A 118 0.64 7.37 15.03
CA GLN A 118 1.12 7.41 16.42
C GLN A 118 0.02 7.01 17.43
N ASP A 119 -1.25 7.04 17.03
CA ASP A 119 -2.37 6.52 17.82
C ASP A 119 -2.36 4.98 17.83
N SER A 120 -2.52 4.38 19.01
CA SER A 120 -2.36 2.92 19.18
C SER A 120 -3.46 2.10 18.50
N GLU A 121 -4.70 2.62 18.44
CA GLU A 121 -5.82 1.96 17.78
C GLU A 121 -5.65 2.02 16.26
N ALA A 122 -5.34 3.20 15.73
CA ALA A 122 -5.06 3.38 14.31
C ALA A 122 -3.84 2.58 13.85
N ALA A 123 -2.78 2.52 14.67
CA ALA A 123 -1.60 1.70 14.42
C ALA A 123 -1.94 0.22 14.35
N ALA A 124 -2.70 -0.32 15.32
CA ALA A 124 -3.10 -1.72 15.33
C ALA A 124 -3.87 -2.11 14.06
N GLU A 125 -4.80 -1.26 13.61
CA GLU A 125 -5.57 -1.52 12.40
C GLU A 125 -4.74 -1.42 11.12
N SER A 126 -3.81 -0.46 11.08
CA SER A 126 -2.81 -0.32 10.02
C SER A 126 -1.91 -1.55 9.91
N PHE A 127 -1.46 -2.10 11.04
CA PHE A 127 -0.67 -3.33 11.09
C PHE A 127 -1.47 -4.52 10.57
N ALA A 128 -2.73 -4.69 11.00
CA ALA A 128 -3.58 -5.78 10.56
C ALA A 128 -3.75 -5.76 9.03
N ARG A 129 -4.05 -4.59 8.44
CA ARG A 129 -4.16 -4.42 6.99
C ARG A 129 -2.86 -4.72 6.25
N LYS A 130 -1.74 -4.16 6.70
CA LYS A 130 -0.42 -4.41 6.08
C LYS A 130 -0.03 -5.88 6.17
N ARG A 131 -0.37 -6.56 7.27
CA ARG A 131 -0.12 -8.01 7.43
C ARG A 131 -0.96 -8.85 6.47
N ALA A 132 -2.23 -8.50 6.28
CA ALA A 132 -3.10 -9.16 5.30
C ALA A 132 -2.55 -8.98 3.87
N LYS A 133 -2.16 -7.76 3.49
CA LYS A 133 -1.56 -7.50 2.17
C LYS A 133 -0.20 -8.19 1.99
N ALA A 134 0.64 -8.22 3.01
CA ALA A 134 1.92 -8.94 2.96
C ALA A 134 1.72 -10.46 2.79
N LYS A 135 0.63 -11.02 3.32
CA LYS A 135 0.26 -12.43 3.10
C LYS A 135 -0.09 -12.66 1.62
N GLU A 136 -0.95 -11.83 1.04
CA GLU A 136 -1.33 -11.90 -0.38
C GLU A 136 -0.10 -11.77 -1.29
N LEU A 137 0.76 -10.77 -1.03
CA LEU A 137 2.01 -10.57 -1.76
C LEU A 137 2.93 -11.80 -1.67
N ARG A 138 3.07 -12.38 -0.48
CA ARG A 138 3.87 -13.60 -0.28
C ARG A 138 3.33 -14.77 -1.11
N GLU A 139 2.01 -14.96 -1.12
CA GLU A 139 1.37 -16.03 -1.90
C GLU A 139 1.61 -15.85 -3.40
N LEU A 140 1.56 -14.61 -3.87
CA LEU A 140 1.82 -14.27 -5.26
C LEU A 140 3.31 -14.48 -5.65
N ILE A 141 4.25 -14.03 -4.81
CA ILE A 141 5.69 -14.26 -5.01
C ILE A 141 5.99 -15.76 -4.99
N GLN A 142 5.42 -16.51 -4.03
CA GLN A 142 5.62 -17.95 -3.95
C GLN A 142 5.16 -18.63 -5.25
N LYS A 143 3.95 -18.32 -5.73
CA LYS A 143 3.43 -18.86 -6.99
C LYS A 143 4.34 -18.55 -8.17
N ARG A 144 4.92 -17.35 -8.23
CA ARG A 144 5.89 -16.98 -9.28
C ARG A 144 7.16 -17.84 -9.21
N LEU A 145 7.74 -17.98 -8.03
CA LEU A 145 8.97 -18.77 -7.82
C LEU A 145 8.77 -20.28 -8.05
N GLU A 146 7.55 -20.79 -7.82
CA GLU A 146 7.17 -22.17 -8.17
C GLU A 146 7.06 -22.36 -9.68
N ASN A 147 6.46 -21.40 -10.39
CA ASN A 147 6.31 -21.45 -11.85
C ASN A 147 7.62 -21.20 -12.60
N ASN A 148 8.51 -20.37 -12.03
CA ASN A 148 9.78 -19.95 -12.63
C ASN A 148 10.93 -20.16 -11.64
N PRO A 149 11.46 -21.38 -11.47
CA PRO A 149 12.53 -21.65 -10.50
C PRO A 149 13.83 -20.86 -10.75
N GLY A 150 14.04 -20.37 -11.98
CA GLY A 150 15.17 -19.52 -12.34
C GLY A 150 15.13 -18.11 -11.76
N ASP A 151 13.96 -17.66 -11.29
CA ASP A 151 13.77 -16.35 -10.65
C ASP A 151 14.27 -16.32 -9.19
N LYS A 152 14.59 -17.49 -8.62
CA LYS A 152 15.10 -17.60 -7.25
C LYS A 152 16.51 -17.05 -7.16
N GLN A 153 16.74 -16.24 -6.13
CA GLN A 153 18.06 -15.71 -5.82
C GLN A 153 18.95 -16.74 -5.12
N ASP A 154 18.41 -17.62 -4.27
CA ASP A 154 19.13 -18.80 -3.76
C ASP A 154 18.48 -20.09 -4.28
N PRO A 155 19.10 -20.80 -5.24
CA PRO A 155 18.56 -22.05 -5.78
C PRO A 155 18.26 -23.13 -4.74
N ARG A 156 18.91 -23.09 -3.56
CA ARG A 156 18.72 -24.06 -2.46
C ARG A 156 17.54 -23.68 -1.57
N MET A 157 17.08 -22.43 -1.61
CA MET A 157 15.95 -21.97 -0.81
C MET A 157 14.63 -22.46 -1.41
N SER A 158 13.69 -22.83 -0.54
CA SER A 158 12.34 -23.15 -0.99
C SER A 158 11.62 -21.87 -1.46
N PRO A 159 10.77 -21.94 -2.51
CA PRO A 159 9.96 -20.80 -2.97
C PRO A 159 9.20 -20.10 -1.84
N ARG A 160 8.63 -20.88 -0.92
CA ARG A 160 7.89 -20.39 0.24
C ARG A 160 8.77 -19.55 1.18
N CYS A 161 9.99 -20.01 1.48
CA CYS A 161 10.90 -19.30 2.36
C CYS A 161 11.38 -18.00 1.72
N GLU A 162 11.77 -18.04 0.45
CA GLU A 162 12.26 -16.86 -0.26
C GLU A 162 11.16 -15.81 -0.43
N ALA A 163 9.95 -16.23 -0.80
CA ALA A 163 8.77 -15.37 -0.84
C ALA A 163 8.47 -14.72 0.51
N ALA A 164 8.63 -15.46 1.61
CA ALA A 164 8.43 -14.93 2.96
C ALA A 164 9.46 -13.86 3.33
N LEU A 165 10.74 -14.03 2.94
CA LEU A 165 11.78 -13.04 3.17
C LEU A 165 11.53 -11.76 2.38
N ILE A 166 11.23 -11.88 1.09
CA ILE A 166 10.93 -10.75 0.21
C ILE A 166 9.70 -9.98 0.74
N ALA A 167 8.59 -10.67 1.01
CA ALA A 167 7.39 -10.03 1.52
C ALA A 167 7.59 -9.39 2.90
N SER A 168 8.44 -9.98 3.76
CA SER A 168 8.75 -9.41 5.08
C SER A 168 9.56 -8.13 4.95
N LEU A 169 10.59 -8.11 4.09
CA LEU A 169 11.39 -6.91 3.83
C LEU A 169 10.52 -5.77 3.27
N LEU A 170 9.63 -6.08 2.32
CA LEU A 170 8.74 -5.10 1.72
C LEU A 170 7.71 -4.56 2.71
N ARG A 171 7.15 -5.41 3.57
CA ARG A 171 6.22 -5.00 4.64
C ARG A 171 6.89 -4.03 5.62
N GLU A 172 8.12 -4.34 6.06
CA GLU A 172 8.86 -3.44 6.97
C GLU A 172 9.26 -2.15 6.26
N SER A 173 9.67 -2.23 4.99
CA SER A 173 9.99 -1.03 4.21
C SER A 173 8.78 -0.10 4.05
N LEU A 174 7.60 -0.66 3.76
CA LEU A 174 6.35 0.09 3.69
C LEU A 174 5.95 0.67 5.05
N TRP A 175 6.21 -0.05 6.14
CA TRP A 175 5.98 0.46 7.49
C TRP A 175 6.84 1.69 7.78
N LEU A 176 8.15 1.59 7.59
CA LEU A 176 9.10 2.68 7.88
C LEU A 176 8.89 3.92 7.00
N VAL A 177 8.46 3.71 5.75
CA VAL A 177 8.02 4.80 4.88
C VAL A 177 6.75 5.45 5.43
N ALA A 178 5.76 4.67 5.85
CA ALA A 178 4.50 5.18 6.37
C ALA A 178 4.63 5.90 7.73
N THR A 179 5.59 5.51 8.58
CA THR A 179 5.87 6.19 9.85
C THR A 179 6.75 7.43 9.68
N GLY A 180 7.37 7.61 8.51
CA GLY A 180 8.19 8.76 8.18
C GLY A 180 9.68 8.62 8.50
N ASP A 181 10.12 7.49 9.05
CA ASP A 181 11.52 7.26 9.41
C ASP A 181 12.47 7.35 8.20
N PHE A 182 11.99 6.96 7.01
CA PHE A 182 12.75 6.99 5.75
C PHE A 182 11.99 7.60 4.56
N TYR A 183 10.92 8.36 4.81
CA TYR A 183 10.13 9.00 3.74
C TYR A 183 10.74 10.34 3.33
N SER A 184 10.80 10.55 2.02
CA SER A 184 11.13 11.84 1.41
C SER A 184 10.05 12.22 0.40
N THR A 185 9.58 13.47 0.47
CA THR A 185 8.61 14.05 -0.48
C THR A 185 9.18 14.23 -1.89
N ASP A 186 10.51 14.23 -2.03
CA ASP A 186 11.20 14.39 -3.31
C ASP A 186 11.35 13.06 -4.07
N LYS A 187 10.90 11.95 -3.45
CA LYS A 187 10.99 10.59 -3.99
C LYS A 187 9.60 10.01 -4.23
N THR A 188 9.47 9.26 -5.30
CA THR A 188 8.30 8.38 -5.55
C THR A 188 8.17 7.34 -4.42
N LEU A 189 6.99 6.73 -4.30
CA LEU A 189 6.79 5.64 -3.34
C LEU A 189 7.77 4.48 -3.58
N THR A 190 7.97 4.08 -4.84
CA THR A 190 8.93 3.03 -5.21
C THR A 190 10.35 3.36 -4.74
N GLU A 191 10.79 4.61 -4.91
CA GLU A 191 12.11 5.06 -4.49
C GLU A 191 12.24 5.09 -2.97
N ASN A 192 11.22 5.54 -2.26
CA ASN A 192 11.17 5.50 -0.79
C ASN A 192 11.23 4.05 -0.26
N LEU A 193 10.43 3.15 -0.85
CA LEU A 193 10.43 1.73 -0.48
C LEU A 193 11.77 1.06 -0.77
N ARG A 194 12.34 1.29 -1.96
CA ARG A 194 13.66 0.77 -2.34
C ARG A 194 14.74 1.28 -1.39
N HIS A 195 14.72 2.58 -1.08
CA HIS A 195 15.68 3.19 -0.16
C HIS A 195 15.58 2.57 1.24
N SER A 196 14.36 2.41 1.75
CA SER A 196 14.14 1.74 3.04
C SER A 196 14.65 0.28 3.03
N ALA A 197 14.38 -0.49 1.97
CA ALA A 197 14.86 -1.86 1.84
C ALA A 197 16.40 -1.95 1.80
N GLN A 198 17.05 -1.00 1.13
CA GLN A 198 18.51 -0.89 1.09
C GLN A 198 19.10 -0.59 2.47
N ILE A 199 18.47 0.29 3.25
CA ILE A 199 18.90 0.60 4.63
C ILE A 199 18.81 -0.66 5.50
N ILE A 200 17.65 -1.34 5.49
CA ILE A 200 17.42 -2.56 6.30
C ILE A 200 18.49 -3.62 5.97
N THR A 201 18.70 -3.89 4.68
CA THR A 201 19.64 -4.93 4.24
C THR A 201 21.10 -4.56 4.48
N SER A 202 21.47 -3.29 4.31
CA SER A 202 22.83 -2.80 4.60
C SER A 202 23.14 -2.85 6.09
N TYR A 203 22.19 -2.44 6.94
CA TYR A 203 22.31 -2.56 8.39
C TYR A 203 22.47 -4.03 8.82
N ALA A 204 21.62 -4.92 8.31
CA ALA A 204 21.66 -6.35 8.64
C ALA A 204 22.99 -7.02 8.26
N LYS A 205 23.62 -6.61 7.14
CA LYS A 205 24.95 -7.10 6.73
C LYS A 205 26.08 -6.70 7.68
N GLY A 206 25.93 -5.58 8.40
CA GLY A 206 26.94 -5.09 9.34
C GLY A 206 26.85 -5.71 10.75
N LEU A 207 25.83 -6.53 11.01
CA LEU A 207 25.67 -7.21 12.30
C LEU A 207 26.71 -8.32 12.46
N ALA A 208 27.46 -8.29 13.57
CA ALA A 208 28.33 -9.38 13.97
C ALA A 208 27.50 -10.42 14.73
N TRP A 209 27.33 -11.60 14.14
CA TRP A 209 26.64 -12.74 14.73
C TRP A 209 27.65 -13.70 15.36
#